data_AF-A0A345QFC3-F1
#
_entry.id   AF-A0A345QFC3-F1
#
_cell.length_a   1.000
_cell.length_b   1.000
_cell.length_c   1.000
_cell.angle_alpha   90.00
_cell.angle_beta   90.00
_cell.angle_gamma   90.00
#
_symmetry.space_group_name_H-M   'P 1'
#
loop_
_entity.id
_entity.type
_entity.pdbx_description
1 polymer ?
#
loop_
_entity_poly.entity_id
_entity_poly.type
_entity_poly.pdbx_seq_one_letter_code
_entity_poly.pdbx_strand_id
1 'polypeptide(L)' 'MVIARHPDSKGDLPGLPVGTLLRILPNHACAPAAQHSHYHVVPLTPDAPLMLWCRFGGW' A
#
# COMPACT_ATOMS: atom_id res chain seq x y z
N MET A 1 9.54 -1.71 -6.67
CA MET A 1 8.93 -2.84 -5.94
C MET A 1 8.90 -4.04 -6.87
N VAL A 2 9.28 -5.22 -6.40
CA VAL A 2 9.27 -6.48 -7.18
C VAL A 2 8.34 -7.46 -6.47
N ILE A 3 7.51 -8.16 -7.24
CA ILE A 3 6.67 -9.25 -6.74
C ILE A 3 7.18 -10.53 -7.39
N ALA A 4 7.61 -11.48 -6.55
CA ALA A 4 8.11 -12.77 -6.98
C ALA A 4 7.59 -13.87 -6.05
N ARG A 5 7.44 -15.08 -6.59
CA ARG A 5 7.07 -16.25 -5.78
C ARG A 5 8.27 -16.69 -4.94
N HIS A 6 8.04 -16.97 -3.67
CA HIS A 6 9.04 -17.65 -2.85
C HIS A 6 9.34 -19.05 -3.42
N PRO A 7 10.60 -19.51 -3.47
CA PRO A 7 10.96 -20.81 -4.05
C PRO A 7 10.14 -21.99 -3.52
N ASP A 8 9.83 -21.98 -2.22
CA ASP A 8 9.07 -23.05 -1.56
C ASP A 8 7.54 -22.92 -1.69
N SER A 9 7.05 -21.84 -2.30
CA SER A 9 5.61 -21.66 -2.49
C SER A 9 5.10 -22.52 -3.66
N LYS A 10 4.12 -23.37 -3.35
CA LYS A 10 3.45 -24.27 -4.30
C LYS A 10 2.18 -23.68 -4.93
N GLY A 11 1.81 -22.45 -4.57
CA GLY A 11 0.65 -21.76 -5.13
C GLY A 11 0.95 -21.13 -6.49
N ASP A 12 -0.06 -21.08 -7.35
CA ASP A 12 0.01 -20.32 -8.59
C ASP A 12 0.07 -18.83 -8.32
N LEU A 13 0.85 -18.10 -9.12
CA LEU A 13 0.83 -16.64 -9.09
C LEU A 13 -0.41 -16.14 -9.84
N PRO A 14 -1.17 -15.18 -9.29
CA PRO A 14 -2.21 -14.52 -10.06
C PRO A 14 -1.60 -13.78 -11.25
N GLY A 15 -2.38 -13.60 -12.31
CA GLY A 15 -1.98 -12.77 -13.45
C GLY A 15 -1.83 -11.31 -13.00
N LEU A 16 -0.60 -10.81 -12.94
CA LEU A 16 -0.27 -9.43 -12.61
C LEU A 16 0.47 -8.76 -13.77
N PRO A 17 -0.24 -8.38 -14.86
CA PRO A 17 0.37 -7.63 -15.95
C PRO A 17 1.07 -6.34 -15.46
N VAL A 18 2.04 -5.87 -16.24
CA VAL A 18 2.67 -4.58 -15.97
C VAL A 18 1.59 -3.49 -15.97
N GLY A 19 1.59 -2.66 -14.93
CA GLY A 19 0.59 -1.60 -14.72
C GLY A 19 -0.53 -1.95 -13.74
N THR A 20 -0.65 -3.22 -13.30
CA THR A 20 -1.61 -3.59 -12.24
C THR A 20 -1.29 -2.86 -10.93
N LEU A 21 -2.29 -2.15 -10.40
CA LEU A 21 -2.21 -1.49 -9.09
C LEU A 21 -2.62 -2.45 -7.98
N LEU A 22 -1.81 -2.52 -6.92
CA LEU A 22 -2.02 -3.38 -5.77
C LEU A 22 -1.94 -2.57 -4.47
N ARG A 23 -2.57 -3.07 -3.40
CA ARG A 23 -2.46 -2.53 -2.05
C ARG A 23 -1.67 -3.51 -1.18
N ILE A 24 -0.59 -3.05 -0.57
CA ILE A 24 0.25 -3.86 0.32
C ILE A 24 -0.08 -3.51 1.76
N LEU A 25 -0.52 -4.51 2.53
CA LEU A 25 -0.79 -4.32 3.95
C LEU A 25 0.55 -4.28 4.72
N PRO A 26 0.79 -3.25 5.54
CA PRO A 26 2.01 -3.18 6.33
C PRO A 26 1.95 -4.19 7.48
N ASN A 27 3.09 -4.82 7.79
CA ASN A 27 3.18 -5.69 8.97
C ASN A 27 3.00 -4.89 10.28
N HIS A 28 3.67 -3.74 10.38
CA HIS A 28 3.55 -2.82 11.51
C HIS A 28 3.25 -1.43 10.98
N ALA A 29 2.13 -0.82 11.36
CA ALA A 29 1.65 0.42 10.74
C ALA A 29 2.63 1.59 10.90
N CYS A 30 3.30 1.73 12.05
CA CYS A 30 4.11 2.92 12.37
C CYS A 30 5.32 3.10 11.44
N ALA A 31 5.99 2.01 11.05
CA ALA A 31 7.22 2.09 10.28
C ALA A 31 7.00 2.64 8.86
N PRO A 32 6.12 2.07 8.02
CA PRO A 32 5.80 2.64 6.72
C PRO A 32 5.03 3.95 6.84
N ALA A 33 4.18 4.14 7.85
CA ALA A 33 3.51 5.41 8.07
C ALA A 33 4.52 6.58 8.19
N ALA A 34 5.65 6.37 8.88
CA ALA A 34 6.71 7.37 9.01
C ALA A 34 7.46 7.68 7.68
N GLN A 35 7.43 6.78 6.70
CA GLN A 35 8.10 6.95 5.40
C GLN A 35 7.33 7.86 4.42
N HIS A 36 6.11 8.29 4.78
CA HIS A 36 5.30 9.18 3.97
C HIS A 36 5.12 10.54 4.67
N SER A 37 5.08 11.62 3.89
CA SER A 37 4.79 12.97 4.39
C SER A 37 3.30 13.24 4.59
N HIS A 38 2.44 12.42 3.99
CA HIS A 38 0.99 12.50 4.08
C HIS A 38 0.34 11.15 3.76
N TYR A 39 -0.96 11.04 4.04
CA TYR A 39 -1.77 9.87 3.72
C TYR A 39 -2.94 10.26 2.82
N HIS A 40 -3.24 9.41 1.84
CA HIS A 40 -4.50 9.44 1.12
C HIS A 40 -5.53 8.63 1.91
N VAL A 41 -6.56 9.31 2.41
CA VAL A 41 -7.62 8.69 3.20
C VAL A 41 -8.74 8.27 2.27
N VAL A 42 -9.07 6.98 2.32
CA VAL A 42 -10.16 6.41 1.55
C VAL A 42 -11.48 6.83 2.20
N PRO A 43 -12.39 7.49 1.45
CA PRO A 43 -13.67 7.91 2.01
C PRO A 43 -14.59 6.71 2.27
N LEU A 44 -15.52 6.88 3.20
CA LEU A 44 -16.55 5.89 3.49
C LEU A 44 -17.53 5.75 2.32
N THR A 45 -17.88 6.87 1.69
CA THR A 45 -18.75 6.89 0.51
C THR A 45 -17.95 6.49 -0.72
N PRO A 46 -18.40 5.48 -1.49
CA PRO A 46 -17.82 5.18 -2.80
C PRO A 46 -17.78 6.41 -3.71
N ASP A 47 -16.76 6.51 -4.56
CA ASP A 47 -16.56 7.59 -5.55
C ASP A 47 -16.37 9.01 -5.00
N ALA A 48 -16.39 9.20 -3.67
CA ALA A 48 -15.95 10.45 -3.07
C ALA A 48 -14.44 10.66 -3.31
N PRO A 49 -13.96 11.92 -3.38
CA PRO A 49 -12.55 12.19 -3.56
C PRO A 49 -11.74 11.72 -2.35
N LEU A 50 -10.49 11.32 -2.60
CA LEU A 50 -9.54 11.04 -1.53
C LEU A 50 -9.26 12.31 -0.74
N MET A 51 -9.25 12.19 0.59
CA MET A 51 -8.78 13.26 1.46
C MET A 51 -7.27 13.11 1.68
N LEU A 52 -6.58 14.23 1.92
CA LEU A 52 -5.15 14.24 2.22
C LEU A 52 -4.92 14.64 3.67
N TRP A 53 -4.24 13.78 4.43
CA TRP A 53 -3.82 14.07 5.80
C TRP A 53 -2.31 14.23 5.86
N CYS A 54 -1.83 15.45 6.15
CA CYS A 54 -0.41 15.70 6.35
C CYS A 54 0.09 14.98 7.62
N ARG A 55 1.26 14.35 7.54
CA ARG A 55 1.92 13.72 8.67
C ARG A 55 2.88 14.72 9.30
N PHE A 56 2.81 14.90 10.62
CA PHE A 56 3.87 15.57 11.36
C PHE A 56 5.08 14.63 11.54
N GLY A 57 6.29 15.16 11.52
CA GLY A 57 7.52 14.38 11.66
C GLY A 57 8.69 15.26 12.07
N GLY A 58 9.76 14.63 12.55
CA GLY A 58 10.88 15.32 13.20
C GLY A 58 11.26 14.61 14.49
N TRP A 59 11.94 15.34 15.37
CA TRP A 59 12.49 14.89 16.65
C TRP A 59 11.88 15.67 17.81
#